data_AF-A0A849YS22-F1
#
_entry.id   AF-A0A849YS22-F1
#
_cell.length_a   1.000
_cell.length_b   1.000
_cell.length_c   1.000
_cell.angle_alpha   90.00
_cell.angle_beta   90.00
_cell.angle_gamma   90.00
#
_symmetry.space_group_name_H-M   'P 1'
#
loop_
_entity.id
_entity.type
_entity.pdbx_description
1 polymer ?
#
loop_
_entity_poly.entity_id
_entity_poly.type
_entity_poly.pdbx_seq_one_letter_code
_entity_poly.pdbx_strand_id
1 'polypeptide(L)'
;MASRFDRRSFLQGLVVTVSAGAAACGDDEETTPEEVFSTDPADQDRVYVHGIASGDPRPDAVILWTRVEPEAEAGPFDVIVEVSKTEDFASLVATETVKVEGSYDFTLRVKVTGLEAFTSYFYRFKARGVQSPNGRTKTAPADDQDVNVRFAFASCQDYIGRYYHSWKALANEPAVDFVLFLGDYIYETNGDPDFQQVAPDRAIDIPEGIQLLPEDNPSVKAASSLSDYRGIYKQYRRDADLKKIHALYPFICIWDDHEFANDCWQDHSTDFNEAQGDEKNPERRHAASQAWFEFQPADVTFDAAASPPNDIKIYRSLRYGKHVELFMTDQRSYRSDHVIPEGADGDARPPGAPMTIPTYSEVGKVFQNSEVFTRNFVRKPAFDVIEDFVRPTMLGTEQKGWLTNAINGSTATWKVWANETQLAQMMLDLTS
;
A
#
# COMPACT_ATOMS: atom_id res chain seq x y z
N MET A 1 37.43 11.16 -2.27
CA MET A 1 37.22 10.88 -3.70
C MET A 1 35.72 10.70 -3.92
N ALA A 2 35.04 11.75 -4.38
CA ALA A 2 33.61 11.69 -4.69
C ALA A 2 33.41 10.94 -6.01
N SER A 3 32.64 9.87 -5.98
CA SER A 3 32.23 9.13 -7.17
C SER A 3 31.17 9.95 -7.91
N ARG A 4 31.49 10.38 -9.13
CA ARG A 4 30.53 10.92 -10.12
C ARG A 4 29.53 9.81 -10.47
N PHE A 5 28.25 10.02 -10.22
CA PHE A 5 27.20 9.12 -10.69
C PHE A 5 27.01 9.29 -12.21
N ASP A 6 27.09 8.16 -12.90
CA ASP A 6 26.93 8.03 -14.35
C ASP A 6 25.44 8.11 -14.73
N ARG A 7 25.14 8.88 -15.78
CA ARG A 7 23.80 9.34 -16.18
C ARG A 7 23.07 8.39 -17.13
N ARG A 8 23.32 7.08 -17.06
CA ARG A 8 22.67 6.12 -17.97
C ARG A 8 22.33 4.83 -17.28
N SER A 9 21.07 4.68 -16.90
CA SER A 9 20.32 3.42 -16.98
C SER A 9 18.82 3.70 -16.85
N PHE A 10 18.16 3.59 -18.01
CA PHE A 10 16.78 3.20 -18.30
C PHE A 10 15.76 3.18 -17.13
N LEU A 11 14.72 4.02 -17.26
CA LEU A 11 13.58 4.14 -16.36
C LEU A 11 12.41 3.30 -16.87
N GLN A 12 12.10 2.22 -16.15
CA GLN A 12 10.76 1.61 -16.09
C GLN A 12 10.51 1.35 -14.60
N GLY A 13 9.50 2.02 -14.02
CA GLY A 13 9.30 2.14 -12.56
C GLY A 13 10.01 3.36 -11.95
N LEU A 14 9.46 4.57 -12.14
CA LEU A 14 10.14 5.83 -11.80
C LEU A 14 10.07 6.14 -10.29
N VAL A 15 11.08 5.68 -9.52
CA VAL A 15 11.46 6.35 -8.26
C VAL A 15 12.63 7.27 -8.58
N VAL A 16 12.38 8.57 -8.68
CA VAL A 16 13.46 9.55 -8.89
C VAL A 16 14.18 9.78 -7.58
N THR A 17 15.50 9.63 -7.57
CA THR A 17 16.30 9.94 -6.38
C THR A 17 16.83 11.37 -6.46
N VAL A 18 16.53 12.16 -5.44
CA VAL A 18 16.98 13.55 -5.26
C VAL A 18 17.84 13.61 -4.00
N SER A 19 18.94 14.35 -4.04
CA SER A 19 19.81 14.53 -2.87
C SER A 19 19.61 15.91 -2.27
N ALA A 20 19.41 15.96 -0.96
CA ALA A 20 19.43 17.18 -0.18
C ALA A 20 20.88 17.66 -0.08
N GLY A 21 21.21 18.69 -0.85
CA GLY A 21 22.48 19.41 -0.79
C GLY A 21 22.24 20.82 -0.29
N ALA A 22 23.25 21.46 0.32
CA ALA A 22 23.17 22.89 0.60
C ALA A 22 22.91 23.63 -0.71
N ALA A 23 21.74 24.28 -0.82
CA ALA A 23 21.46 25.20 -1.92
C ALA A 23 22.52 26.31 -1.84
N ALA A 24 23.56 26.19 -2.66
CA ALA A 24 24.54 27.25 -2.82
C ALA A 24 23.84 28.36 -3.60
N CYS A 25 23.60 29.50 -2.95
CA CYS A 25 23.22 30.73 -3.63
C CYS A 25 24.35 31.09 -4.60
N GLY A 26 24.16 30.76 -5.88
CA GLY A 26 24.90 31.36 -6.96
C GLY A 26 24.21 32.65 -7.34
N ASP A 27 24.81 33.78 -6.98
CA ASP A 27 24.42 35.10 -7.48
C ASP A 27 24.62 35.14 -8.99
N ASP A 28 23.53 35.09 -9.76
CA ASP A 28 23.42 35.68 -11.08
C ASP A 28 22.00 36.26 -11.21
N GLU A 29 21.90 37.58 -11.05
CA GLU A 29 20.67 38.36 -11.25
C GLU A 29 20.24 38.34 -12.73
N GLU A 30 19.44 37.34 -13.09
CA GLU A 30 18.40 37.52 -14.11
C GLU A 30 17.05 37.36 -13.39
N THR A 31 16.43 38.50 -13.04
CA THR A 31 15.08 38.55 -12.46
C THR A 31 14.08 38.09 -13.52
N THR A 32 13.96 36.77 -13.66
CA THR A 32 12.73 36.14 -14.11
C THR A 32 11.63 36.54 -13.11
N PRO A 33 10.43 36.93 -13.56
CA PRO A 33 9.32 37.13 -12.63
C PRO A 33 9.19 35.87 -11.79
N GLU A 34 9.19 35.99 -10.46
CA GLU A 34 8.85 34.85 -9.60
C GLU A 34 7.52 34.29 -10.11
N GLU A 35 7.53 33.05 -10.61
CA GLU A 35 6.29 32.38 -10.95
C GLU A 35 5.47 32.28 -9.67
N VAL A 36 4.44 33.12 -9.56
CA VAL A 36 3.54 33.12 -8.42
C VAL A 36 2.61 31.92 -8.58
N PHE A 37 2.87 30.87 -7.81
CA PHE A 37 1.99 29.71 -7.75
C PHE A 37 0.76 30.04 -6.89
N SER A 38 -0.44 29.74 -7.39
CA SER A 38 -1.66 29.84 -6.61
C SER A 38 -1.60 28.93 -5.39
N THR A 39 -2.04 29.48 -4.25
CA THR A 39 -2.23 28.76 -2.98
C THR A 39 -3.70 28.75 -2.57
N ASP A 40 -4.60 29.14 -3.47
CA ASP A 40 -6.04 29.07 -3.23
C ASP A 40 -6.47 27.61 -3.03
N PRO A 41 -7.22 27.28 -1.96
CA PRO A 41 -7.66 25.91 -1.70
C PRO A 41 -8.44 25.28 -2.87
N ALA A 42 -9.23 26.05 -3.62
CA ALA A 42 -10.00 25.54 -4.75
C ALA A 42 -9.09 25.17 -5.93
N ASP A 43 -8.02 25.94 -6.17
CA ASP A 43 -7.00 25.57 -7.15
C ASP A 43 -6.21 24.33 -6.72
N GLN A 44 -5.89 24.25 -5.43
CA GLN A 44 -5.22 23.07 -4.86
C GLN A 44 -6.07 21.80 -5.01
N ASP A 45 -7.36 21.87 -4.70
CA ASP A 45 -8.27 20.73 -4.86
C ASP A 45 -8.53 20.37 -6.33
N ARG A 46 -8.31 21.30 -7.27
CA ARG A 46 -8.38 21.03 -8.71
C ARG A 46 -7.13 20.35 -9.26
N VAL A 47 -5.94 20.77 -8.81
CA VAL A 47 -4.65 20.27 -9.34
C VAL A 47 -4.13 19.07 -8.55
N TYR A 48 -4.31 19.06 -7.25
CA TYR A 48 -3.86 18.02 -6.31
C TYR A 48 -5.05 17.31 -5.66
N VAL A 49 -6.00 16.89 -6.50
CA VAL A 49 -7.28 16.26 -6.11
C VAL A 49 -7.11 15.14 -5.07
N HIS A 50 -6.02 14.36 -5.19
CA HIS A 50 -5.72 13.16 -4.40
C HIS A 50 -4.74 13.41 -3.24
N GLY A 51 -4.45 14.70 -2.98
CA GLY A 51 -3.55 15.14 -1.93
C GLY A 51 -2.09 14.83 -2.22
N ILE A 52 -1.31 14.89 -1.13
CA ILE A 52 0.12 14.64 -1.11
C ILE A 52 0.41 13.63 -0.01
N ALA A 53 1.51 12.90 -0.10
CA ALA A 53 1.91 11.94 0.92
C ALA A 53 3.42 11.84 1.05
N SER A 54 3.86 11.24 2.16
CA SER A 54 5.23 10.78 2.32
C SER A 54 5.23 9.37 2.91
N GLY A 55 6.34 8.66 2.79
CA GLY A 55 6.41 7.29 3.30
C GLY A 55 7.80 6.68 3.29
N ASP A 56 7.85 5.46 3.82
CA ASP A 56 9.07 4.66 3.98
C ASP A 56 10.30 5.45 4.45
N PRO A 57 10.20 6.16 5.59
CA PRO A 57 11.29 6.98 6.07
C PRO A 57 12.48 6.10 6.47
N ARG A 58 13.66 6.57 6.09
CA ARG A 58 14.98 6.08 6.45
C ARG A 58 15.71 7.14 7.26
N PRO A 59 16.86 6.82 7.88
CA PRO A 59 17.64 7.81 8.61
C PRO A 59 18.02 9.03 7.76
N ASP A 60 18.22 8.85 6.47
CA ASP A 60 18.68 9.89 5.56
C ASP A 60 17.74 10.14 4.39
N ALA A 61 16.55 9.51 4.37
CA ALA A 61 15.67 9.59 3.22
C ALA A 61 14.18 9.46 3.55
N VAL A 62 13.34 9.95 2.64
CA VAL A 62 11.88 9.76 2.64
C VAL A 62 11.39 9.65 1.20
N ILE A 63 10.30 8.92 0.97
CA ILE A 63 9.54 8.99 -0.27
C ILE A 63 8.53 10.13 -0.15
N LEU A 64 8.43 10.97 -1.18
CA LEU A 64 7.36 11.94 -1.34
C LEU A 64 6.50 11.55 -2.54
N TRP A 65 5.20 11.75 -2.41
CA TRP A 65 4.20 11.32 -3.38
C TRP A 65 3.17 12.43 -3.64
N THR A 66 2.76 12.54 -4.91
CA THR A 66 1.55 13.26 -5.31
C THR A 66 1.03 12.72 -6.63
N ARG A 67 -0.23 13.03 -6.96
CA ARG A 67 -0.77 12.91 -8.32
C ARG A 67 -1.26 14.26 -8.77
N VAL A 68 -0.82 14.70 -9.95
CA VAL A 68 -1.25 15.98 -10.54
C VAL A 68 -2.33 15.71 -11.58
N GLU A 69 -3.49 16.38 -11.44
CA GLU A 69 -4.60 16.22 -12.37
C GLU A 69 -4.19 16.71 -13.78
N PRO A 70 -4.29 15.87 -14.82
CA PRO A 70 -3.96 16.30 -16.17
C PRO A 70 -5.00 17.28 -16.72
N GLU A 71 -4.54 18.27 -17.48
CA GLU A 71 -5.41 19.08 -18.36
C GLU A 71 -5.77 18.27 -19.62
N ALA A 72 -6.83 18.68 -20.33
CA ALA A 72 -7.22 18.02 -21.58
C ALA A 72 -6.04 18.00 -22.58
N GLU A 73 -5.75 16.82 -23.14
CA GLU A 73 -4.58 16.54 -24.01
C GLU A 73 -3.19 16.68 -23.35
N ALA A 74 -3.05 16.35 -22.07
CA ALA A 74 -1.76 16.41 -21.39
C ALA A 74 -0.75 15.36 -21.92
N GLY A 75 0.26 15.83 -22.65
CA GLY A 75 1.57 15.17 -22.73
C GLY A 75 2.34 15.28 -21.40
N PRO A 76 3.55 14.72 -21.31
CA PRO A 76 4.38 14.83 -20.11
C PRO A 76 4.64 16.28 -19.69
N PHE A 77 4.66 16.55 -18.38
CA PHE A 77 4.91 17.87 -17.83
C PHE A 77 5.75 17.82 -16.56
N ASP A 78 6.25 18.97 -16.15
CA ASP A 78 7.18 19.09 -15.04
C ASP A 78 6.44 19.44 -13.73
N VAL A 79 6.92 18.84 -12.64
CA VAL A 79 6.48 19.08 -11.26
C VAL A 79 7.71 19.44 -10.46
N ILE A 80 7.71 20.62 -9.83
CA ILE A 80 8.76 21.02 -8.91
C ILE A 80 8.43 20.43 -7.53
N VAL A 81 9.43 19.80 -6.91
CA VAL A 81 9.36 19.27 -5.56
C VAL A 81 10.30 20.09 -4.68
N GLU A 82 9.80 20.59 -3.55
CA GLU A 82 10.61 21.31 -2.57
C GLU A 82 10.51 20.65 -1.21
N VAL A 83 11.64 20.59 -0.50
CA VAL A 83 11.75 20.12 0.89
C VAL A 83 12.44 21.19 1.72
N SER A 84 11.90 21.47 2.90
CA SER A 84 12.38 22.53 3.79
C SER A 84 12.46 22.08 5.25
N LYS A 85 13.38 22.68 6.01
CA LYS A 85 13.41 22.59 7.48
C LYS A 85 12.32 23.43 8.16
N THR A 86 11.72 24.38 7.45
CA THR A 86 10.75 25.33 8.01
C THR A 86 9.43 25.31 7.22
N GLU A 87 8.32 25.55 7.90
CA GLU A 87 6.97 25.49 7.30
C GLU A 87 6.70 26.58 6.26
N ASP A 88 7.40 27.71 6.40
CA ASP A 88 7.36 28.84 5.47
C ASP A 88 8.26 28.64 4.23
N PHE A 89 8.97 27.51 4.15
CA PHE A 89 9.92 27.18 3.09
C PHE A 89 11.11 28.15 2.99
N ALA A 90 11.42 28.92 4.03
CA ALA A 90 12.57 29.83 4.07
C ALA A 90 13.92 29.09 4.10
N SER A 91 13.95 27.81 4.50
CA SER A 91 15.17 26.98 4.56
C SER A 91 15.03 25.73 3.70
N LEU A 92 15.18 25.86 2.39
CA LEU A 92 15.15 24.72 1.46
C LEU A 92 16.38 23.82 1.66
N VAL A 93 16.15 22.52 1.70
CA VAL A 93 17.19 21.48 1.72
C VAL A 93 17.20 20.63 0.45
N ALA A 94 16.10 20.62 -0.31
CA ALA A 94 16.05 20.04 -1.64
C ALA A 94 15.07 20.82 -2.51
N THR A 95 15.41 20.99 -3.78
CA THR A 95 14.51 21.44 -4.84
C THR A 95 14.87 20.66 -6.11
N GLU A 96 13.87 20.09 -6.77
CA GLU A 96 14.09 19.34 -8.02
C GLU A 96 12.87 19.46 -8.92
N THR A 97 13.09 19.46 -10.22
CA THR A 97 12.04 19.38 -11.23
C THR A 97 11.98 17.96 -11.78
N VAL A 98 10.83 17.28 -11.58
CA VAL A 98 10.60 15.92 -12.02
C VAL A 98 9.50 15.90 -13.09
N LYS A 99 9.73 15.16 -14.17
CA LYS A 99 8.74 14.97 -15.23
C LYS A 99 7.75 13.86 -14.85
N VAL A 100 6.46 14.13 -14.97
CA VAL A 100 5.37 13.16 -14.82
C VAL A 100 4.66 12.94 -16.16
N GLU A 101 4.11 11.75 -16.35
CA GLU A 101 3.47 11.34 -17.60
C GLU A 101 2.31 10.36 -17.37
N GLY A 102 1.46 10.19 -18.40
CA GLY A 102 0.22 9.41 -18.28
C GLY A 102 0.41 7.89 -18.17
N SER A 103 1.60 7.37 -18.48
CA SER A 103 1.93 5.94 -18.33
C SER A 103 1.76 5.46 -16.88
N TYR A 104 2.05 6.34 -15.91
CA TYR A 104 1.84 6.15 -14.47
C TYR A 104 0.78 7.10 -13.91
N ASP A 105 -0.23 7.44 -14.73
CA ASP A 105 -1.38 8.27 -14.34
C ASP A 105 -1.00 9.62 -13.70
N PHE A 106 0.10 10.21 -14.18
CA PHE A 106 0.65 11.49 -13.69
C PHE A 106 0.93 11.50 -12.18
N THR A 107 1.18 10.32 -11.60
CA THR A 107 1.72 10.16 -10.26
C THR A 107 3.21 10.47 -10.24
N LEU A 108 3.68 11.04 -9.13
CA LEU A 108 5.08 11.31 -8.86
C LEU A 108 5.45 10.57 -7.58
N ARG A 109 6.53 9.78 -7.66
CA ARG A 109 7.22 9.20 -6.50
C ARG A 109 8.69 9.58 -6.55
N VAL A 110 9.12 10.32 -5.53
CA VAL A 110 10.50 10.81 -5.44
C VAL A 110 11.10 10.42 -4.09
N LYS A 111 12.28 9.82 -4.13
CA LYS A 111 13.08 9.52 -2.95
C LYS A 111 14.02 10.69 -2.69
N VAL A 112 13.77 11.43 -1.63
CA VAL A 112 14.65 12.51 -1.19
C VAL A 112 15.64 11.91 -0.20
N THR A 113 16.94 12.06 -0.46
CA THR A 113 18.07 11.48 0.27
C THR A 113 18.96 12.57 0.88
N GLY A 114 19.94 12.20 1.72
CA GLY A 114 20.86 13.17 2.33
C GLY A 114 20.23 14.03 3.43
N LEU A 115 19.09 13.60 3.96
CA LEU A 115 18.40 14.26 5.06
C LEU A 115 19.06 13.93 6.41
N GLU A 116 18.79 14.75 7.41
CA GLU A 116 19.23 14.49 8.79
C GLU A 116 18.30 13.46 9.45
N ALA A 117 18.86 12.55 10.25
CA ALA A 117 18.11 11.52 10.95
C ALA A 117 17.23 12.10 12.06
N PHE A 118 16.07 11.46 12.25
CA PHE A 118 15.06 11.81 13.24
C PHE A 118 14.57 13.28 13.18
N THR A 119 14.56 13.85 11.97
CA THR A 119 14.26 15.26 11.74
C THR A 119 12.94 15.41 10.99
N SER A 120 12.11 16.35 11.45
CA SER A 120 10.90 16.75 10.73
C SER A 120 11.22 17.71 9.60
N TYR A 121 10.60 17.49 8.45
CA TYR A 121 10.69 18.33 7.27
C TYR A 121 9.29 18.70 6.77
N PHE A 122 9.23 19.81 6.04
CA PHE A 122 8.08 20.23 5.27
C PHE A 122 8.34 20.00 3.80
N TYR A 123 7.33 19.64 3.03
CA TYR A 123 7.46 19.43 1.59
C TYR A 123 6.23 19.94 0.84
N ARG A 124 6.42 20.34 -0.42
CA ARG A 124 5.34 20.77 -1.31
C ARG A 124 5.69 20.48 -2.77
N PHE A 125 4.66 20.48 -3.60
CA PHE A 125 4.76 20.32 -5.04
C PHE A 125 4.26 21.59 -5.74
N LYS A 126 4.81 21.89 -6.92
CA LYS A 126 4.36 22.99 -7.77
C LYS A 126 4.25 22.52 -9.21
N ALA A 127 3.09 22.71 -9.80
CA ALA A 127 2.78 22.33 -11.17
C ALA A 127 1.56 23.13 -11.63
N ARG A 128 1.47 23.41 -12.94
CA ARG A 128 0.29 24.07 -13.54
C ARG A 128 -0.07 25.41 -12.88
N GLY A 129 0.94 26.17 -12.45
CA GLY A 129 0.74 27.44 -11.76
C GLY A 129 0.10 27.31 -10.36
N VAL A 130 0.04 26.11 -9.78
CA VAL A 130 -0.55 25.85 -8.46
C VAL A 130 0.46 25.14 -7.56
N GLN A 131 0.56 25.60 -6.32
CA GLN A 131 1.31 24.96 -5.27
C GLN A 131 0.40 24.04 -4.48
N SER A 132 0.82 22.81 -4.19
CA SER A 132 0.08 21.90 -3.30
C SER A 132 -0.07 22.50 -1.89
N PRO A 133 -0.96 21.92 -1.05
CA PRO A 133 -0.85 22.09 0.39
C PRO A 133 0.57 21.75 0.87
N ASN A 134 0.97 22.29 2.03
CA ASN A 134 2.22 21.92 2.65
C ASN A 134 2.06 20.59 3.39
N GLY A 135 2.94 19.64 3.11
CA GLY A 135 3.03 18.37 3.83
C GLY A 135 4.11 18.40 4.88
N ARG A 136 4.00 17.50 5.85
CA ARG A 136 4.99 17.23 6.90
C ARG A 136 5.43 15.78 6.80
N THR A 137 6.72 15.57 6.99
CA THR A 137 7.32 14.23 7.04
C THR A 137 8.39 14.18 8.13
N LYS A 138 8.88 12.99 8.44
CA LYS A 138 9.94 12.78 9.43
C LYS A 138 10.82 11.61 8.99
N THR A 139 12.13 11.81 9.01
CA THR A 139 13.10 10.72 8.79
C THR A 139 13.13 9.77 9.98
N ALA A 140 13.52 8.53 9.73
CA ALA A 140 13.73 7.56 10.81
C ALA A 140 14.93 7.99 11.69
N PRO A 141 15.02 7.55 12.94
CA PRO A 141 16.24 7.68 13.73
C PRO A 141 17.38 6.84 13.15
N ALA A 142 18.62 7.31 13.30
CA ALA A 142 19.80 6.50 12.98
C ALA A 142 19.81 5.22 13.82
N ASP A 143 20.37 4.12 13.29
CA ASP A 143 20.25 2.77 13.88
C ASP A 143 20.73 2.65 15.34
N ASP A 144 21.66 3.52 15.76
CA ASP A 144 22.23 3.57 17.10
C ASP A 144 21.58 4.64 18.01
N GLN A 145 20.61 5.39 17.51
CA GLN A 145 19.96 6.47 18.23
C GLN A 145 18.95 5.92 19.26
N ASP A 146 19.05 6.44 20.49
CA ASP A 146 18.27 6.02 21.66
C ASP A 146 17.08 6.98 21.86
N VAL A 147 15.99 6.72 21.16
CA VAL A 147 14.80 7.59 21.15
C VAL A 147 13.52 6.79 21.25
N ASN A 148 12.51 7.35 21.90
CA ASN A 148 11.17 6.79 21.88
C ASN A 148 10.62 6.78 20.45
N VAL A 149 10.05 5.64 20.05
CA VAL A 149 9.35 5.48 18.78
C VAL A 149 7.85 5.42 19.05
N ARG A 150 7.07 6.27 18.40
CA ARG A 150 5.61 6.35 18.50
C ARG A 150 5.01 6.15 17.13
N PHE A 151 4.12 5.19 16.96
CA PHE A 151 3.43 4.98 15.69
C PHE A 151 1.97 4.62 15.92
N ALA A 152 1.14 4.90 14.92
CA ALA A 152 -0.21 4.37 14.82
C ALA A 152 -0.21 3.23 13.79
N PHE A 153 -1.13 2.28 13.93
CA PHE A 153 -1.39 1.31 12.87
C PHE A 153 -2.87 1.33 12.48
N ALA A 154 -3.14 1.00 11.22
CA ALA A 154 -4.48 0.86 10.66
C ALA A 154 -4.50 -0.18 9.53
N SER A 155 -5.69 -0.65 9.20
CA SER A 155 -6.02 -1.47 8.04
C SER A 155 -7.50 -1.29 7.73
N CYS A 156 -8.00 -1.92 6.66
CA CYS A 156 -9.43 -2.12 6.41
C CYS A 156 -10.24 -0.82 6.45
N GLN A 157 -10.04 0.02 5.44
CA GLN A 157 -10.70 1.33 5.36
C GLN A 157 -11.79 1.37 4.28
N ASP A 158 -12.75 0.44 4.26
CA ASP A 158 -13.81 0.44 3.24
C ASP A 158 -14.46 1.83 3.07
N TYR A 159 -14.31 2.38 1.86
CA TYR A 159 -14.80 3.70 1.50
C TYR A 159 -16.33 3.74 1.45
N ILE A 160 -16.95 2.69 0.92
CA ILE A 160 -18.38 2.67 0.61
C ILE A 160 -19.21 2.59 1.90
N GLY A 161 -18.80 1.73 2.83
CA GLY A 161 -19.52 1.43 4.06
C GLY A 161 -19.30 2.39 5.22
N ARG A 162 -18.23 3.21 5.20
CA ARG A 162 -17.80 3.99 6.39
C ARG A 162 -17.21 5.35 6.01
N TYR A 163 -17.33 6.32 6.92
CA TYR A 163 -16.58 7.59 6.88
C TYR A 163 -15.33 7.50 7.75
N TYR A 164 -14.27 8.20 7.36
CA TYR A 164 -12.95 8.08 8.00
C TYR A 164 -12.77 8.94 9.26
N HIS A 165 -13.72 8.84 10.19
CA HIS A 165 -13.65 9.52 11.49
C HIS A 165 -12.42 9.09 12.32
N SER A 166 -11.92 7.86 12.13
CA SER A 166 -10.68 7.40 12.77
C SER A 166 -9.47 8.21 12.32
N TRP A 167 -9.37 8.57 11.03
CA TRP A 167 -8.30 9.45 10.53
C TRP A 167 -8.44 10.87 11.08
N LYS A 168 -9.67 11.37 11.14
CA LYS A 168 -9.97 12.66 11.79
C LYS A 168 -9.57 12.68 13.26
N ALA A 169 -9.80 11.58 13.99
CA ALA A 169 -9.39 11.45 15.38
C ALA A 169 -7.86 11.44 15.51
N LEU A 170 -7.17 10.60 14.74
CA LEU A 170 -5.70 10.51 14.76
C LEU A 170 -5.03 11.85 14.41
N ALA A 171 -5.61 12.64 13.50
CA ALA A 171 -5.09 13.97 13.16
C ALA A 171 -5.12 14.98 14.33
N ASN A 172 -5.84 14.68 15.42
CA ASN A 172 -5.90 15.50 16.64
C ASN A 172 -5.17 14.86 17.83
N GLU A 173 -4.60 13.67 17.68
CA GLU A 173 -3.78 13.01 18.69
C GLU A 173 -2.34 13.58 18.71
N PRO A 174 -1.57 13.37 19.79
CA PRO A 174 -0.16 13.74 19.79
C PRO A 174 0.60 13.07 18.65
N ALA A 175 1.52 13.83 18.03
CA ALA A 175 2.23 13.42 16.84
C ALA A 175 2.90 12.03 16.98
N VAL A 176 2.70 11.21 15.96
CA VAL A 176 3.41 9.95 15.74
C VAL A 176 4.58 10.16 14.78
N ASP A 177 5.56 9.26 14.83
CA ASP A 177 6.72 9.25 13.94
C ASP A 177 6.34 8.74 12.54
N PHE A 178 5.40 7.80 12.46
CA PHE A 178 4.85 7.24 11.22
C PHE A 178 3.48 6.57 11.46
N VAL A 179 2.78 6.30 10.36
CA VAL A 179 1.58 5.44 10.33
C VAL A 179 1.93 4.13 9.62
N LEU A 180 1.65 3.01 10.26
CA LEU A 180 1.77 1.67 9.69
C LEU A 180 0.41 1.26 9.10
N PHE A 181 0.34 1.02 7.79
CA PHE A 181 -0.89 0.60 7.13
C PHE A 181 -0.76 -0.84 6.64
N LEU A 182 -1.61 -1.73 7.17
CA LEU A 182 -1.43 -3.20 7.13
C LEU A 182 -2.25 -3.91 6.04
N GLY A 183 -2.78 -3.19 5.06
CA GLY A 183 -3.58 -3.73 3.97
C GLY A 183 -5.04 -3.29 4.00
N ASP A 184 -5.76 -3.60 2.92
CA ASP A 184 -7.11 -3.12 2.63
C ASP A 184 -7.19 -1.59 2.61
N TYR A 185 -6.22 -0.98 1.93
CA TYR A 185 -6.20 0.45 1.67
C TYR A 185 -7.34 0.81 0.71
N ILE A 186 -7.62 -0.07 -0.23
CA ILE A 186 -8.81 -0.06 -1.08
C ILE A 186 -9.58 -1.37 -0.91
N TYR A 187 -10.83 -1.35 -1.34
CA TYR A 187 -11.63 -2.52 -1.68
C TYR A 187 -11.91 -2.46 -3.18
N GLU A 188 -11.67 -3.56 -3.88
CA GLU A 188 -11.74 -3.71 -5.33
C GLU A 188 -13.18 -3.75 -5.87
N THR A 189 -14.18 -3.63 -5.01
CA THR A 189 -15.61 -3.78 -5.32
C THR A 189 -16.38 -2.48 -5.09
N ASN A 190 -17.53 -2.34 -5.76
CA ASN A 190 -18.38 -1.14 -5.71
C ASN A 190 -19.71 -1.31 -4.94
N GLY A 191 -19.82 -2.33 -4.09
CA GLY A 191 -21.03 -2.60 -3.31
C GLY A 191 -21.25 -4.07 -3.03
N ASP A 192 -20.20 -4.80 -2.65
CA ASP A 192 -20.33 -6.19 -2.21
C ASP A 192 -21.31 -6.28 -1.02
N PRO A 193 -22.41 -7.04 -1.13
CA PRO A 193 -23.45 -7.08 -0.11
C PRO A 193 -23.00 -7.73 1.21
N ASP A 194 -21.91 -8.50 1.21
CA ASP A 194 -21.44 -9.20 2.41
C ASP A 194 -20.81 -8.23 3.42
N PHE A 195 -20.17 -7.15 2.94
CA PHE A 195 -19.47 -6.19 3.80
C PHE A 195 -19.66 -4.70 3.45
N GLN A 196 -20.06 -4.34 2.22
CA GLN A 196 -20.21 -2.95 1.77
C GLN A 196 -21.67 -2.50 1.77
N GLN A 197 -22.04 -1.74 2.81
CA GLN A 197 -23.33 -1.04 2.84
C GLN A 197 -23.21 0.35 2.22
N VAL A 198 -23.73 0.52 1.00
CA VAL A 198 -23.62 1.77 0.24
C VAL A 198 -24.24 2.96 0.99
N ALA A 199 -23.39 3.94 1.36
CA ALA A 199 -23.86 5.25 1.81
C ALA A 199 -24.18 6.18 0.61
N PRO A 200 -25.16 7.09 0.71
CA PRO A 200 -25.66 7.86 -0.45
C PRO A 200 -24.62 8.71 -1.19
N ASP A 201 -23.56 9.14 -0.51
CA ASP A 201 -22.47 9.97 -1.04
C ASP A 201 -21.12 9.23 -1.11
N ARG A 202 -21.12 7.90 -0.89
CA ARG A 202 -19.93 7.04 -0.95
C ARG A 202 -20.16 5.95 -1.98
N ALA A 203 -19.80 6.26 -3.22
CA ALA A 203 -19.90 5.33 -4.34
C ALA A 203 -18.59 5.28 -5.12
N ILE A 204 -18.35 4.13 -5.73
CA ILE A 204 -17.22 3.87 -6.61
C ILE A 204 -17.78 3.40 -7.95
N ASP A 205 -17.25 3.92 -9.04
CA ASP A 205 -17.58 3.45 -10.38
C ASP A 205 -16.51 2.47 -10.86
N ILE A 206 -16.94 1.33 -11.40
CA ILE A 206 -16.09 0.28 -11.95
C ILE A 206 -16.64 -0.06 -13.35
N PRO A 207 -16.27 0.72 -14.37
CA PRO A 207 -16.85 0.58 -15.71
C PRO A 207 -16.56 -0.78 -16.34
N GLU A 208 -15.32 -1.25 -16.27
CA GLU A 208 -14.84 -2.46 -16.95
C GLU A 208 -15.05 -3.75 -16.13
N GLY A 209 -15.43 -3.61 -14.87
CA GLY A 209 -15.36 -4.65 -13.85
C GLY A 209 -15.97 -6.01 -14.17
N ILE A 210 -15.58 -7.00 -13.37
CA ILE A 210 -16.11 -8.35 -13.34
C ILE A 210 -17.40 -8.35 -12.52
N GLN A 211 -18.48 -8.90 -13.06
CA GLN A 211 -19.79 -8.95 -12.41
C GLN A 211 -19.79 -9.99 -11.28
N LEU A 212 -19.94 -9.58 -10.02
CA LEU A 212 -19.87 -10.48 -8.85
C LEU A 212 -21.19 -11.22 -8.58
N LEU A 213 -22.31 -10.51 -8.68
CA LEU A 213 -23.63 -11.06 -8.36
C LEU A 213 -24.41 -11.48 -9.61
N PRO A 214 -25.48 -12.28 -9.48
CA PRO A 214 -26.29 -12.71 -10.62
C PRO A 214 -26.85 -11.55 -11.46
N GLU A 215 -27.34 -11.86 -12.66
CA GLU A 215 -27.80 -10.88 -13.66
C GLU A 215 -28.86 -9.89 -13.16
N ASP A 216 -29.57 -10.18 -12.07
CA ASP A 216 -30.58 -9.30 -11.48
C ASP A 216 -29.99 -8.17 -10.62
N ASN A 217 -28.70 -8.21 -10.31
CA ASN A 217 -27.96 -7.09 -9.68
C ASN A 217 -26.67 -6.73 -10.45
N PRO A 218 -26.77 -6.24 -11.71
CA PRO A 218 -25.63 -5.99 -12.59
C PRO A 218 -24.76 -4.79 -12.18
N SER A 219 -25.09 -4.14 -11.05
CA SER A 219 -24.36 -2.98 -10.57
C SER A 219 -23.16 -3.33 -9.69
N VAL A 220 -23.12 -4.54 -9.11
CA VAL A 220 -22.05 -4.96 -8.20
C VAL A 220 -20.94 -5.66 -8.98
N LYS A 221 -19.78 -5.03 -9.01
CA LYS A 221 -18.61 -5.46 -9.77
C LYS A 221 -17.35 -5.43 -8.91
N ALA A 222 -16.38 -6.25 -9.29
CA ALA A 222 -14.99 -6.17 -8.88
C ALA A 222 -14.11 -5.57 -9.99
N ALA A 223 -13.04 -4.87 -9.64
CA ALA A 223 -12.11 -4.27 -10.59
C ALA A 223 -11.46 -5.33 -11.50
N SER A 224 -11.50 -5.10 -12.81
CA SER A 224 -10.95 -6.05 -13.79
C SER A 224 -9.65 -5.57 -14.44
N SER A 225 -9.41 -4.26 -14.45
CA SER A 225 -8.35 -3.64 -15.23
C SER A 225 -7.63 -2.50 -14.49
N LEU A 226 -6.52 -2.02 -15.05
CA LEU A 226 -5.70 -0.96 -14.45
C LEU A 226 -6.48 0.35 -14.28
N SER A 227 -7.36 0.69 -15.24
CA SER A 227 -8.24 1.86 -15.16
C SER A 227 -9.22 1.76 -14.00
N ASP A 228 -9.80 0.58 -13.76
CA ASP A 228 -10.66 0.33 -12.60
C ASP A 228 -9.88 0.54 -11.29
N TYR A 229 -8.74 -0.14 -11.09
CA TYR A 229 -7.94 0.01 -9.85
C TYR A 229 -7.49 1.46 -9.63
N ARG A 230 -7.03 2.16 -10.68
CA ARG A 230 -6.71 3.59 -10.60
C ARG A 230 -7.93 4.41 -10.20
N GLY A 231 -9.10 4.11 -10.74
CA GLY A 231 -10.37 4.75 -10.40
C GLY A 231 -10.71 4.60 -8.91
N ILE A 232 -10.54 3.39 -8.37
CA ILE A 232 -10.76 3.08 -6.96
C ILE A 232 -9.78 3.88 -6.08
N TYR A 233 -8.48 3.81 -6.35
CA TYR A 233 -7.49 4.58 -5.59
C TYR A 233 -7.77 6.09 -5.62
N LYS A 234 -8.15 6.63 -6.77
CA LYS A 234 -8.54 8.04 -6.91
C LYS A 234 -9.74 8.36 -6.02
N GLN A 235 -10.75 7.50 -5.98
CA GLN A 235 -11.94 7.73 -5.16
C GLN A 235 -11.61 7.71 -3.67
N TYR A 236 -10.81 6.74 -3.20
CA TYR A 236 -10.36 6.68 -1.81
C TYR A 236 -9.56 7.94 -1.44
N ARG A 237 -8.57 8.31 -2.26
CA ARG A 237 -7.68 9.46 -1.98
C ARG A 237 -8.33 10.83 -2.14
N ARG A 238 -9.59 10.93 -2.58
CA ARG A 238 -10.37 12.17 -2.56
C ARG A 238 -10.89 12.52 -1.17
N ASP A 239 -10.99 11.54 -0.27
CA ASP A 239 -11.47 11.75 1.10
C ASP A 239 -10.60 12.78 1.84
N ALA A 240 -11.25 13.80 2.41
CA ALA A 240 -10.56 14.92 3.03
C ALA A 240 -9.75 14.52 4.28
N ASP A 241 -10.26 13.59 5.08
CA ASP A 241 -9.58 13.12 6.29
C ASP A 241 -8.38 12.22 5.89
N LEU A 242 -8.51 11.42 4.82
CA LEU A 242 -7.39 10.65 4.27
C LEU A 242 -6.29 11.55 3.67
N LYS A 243 -6.67 12.57 2.87
CA LYS A 243 -5.71 13.57 2.36
C LYS A 243 -4.96 14.25 3.49
N LYS A 244 -5.68 14.63 4.55
CA LYS A 244 -5.10 15.32 5.70
C LYS A 244 -4.09 14.44 6.45
N ILE A 245 -4.42 13.18 6.73
CA ILE A 245 -3.51 12.32 7.49
C ILE A 245 -2.22 12.00 6.71
N HIS A 246 -2.33 11.78 5.39
CA HIS A 246 -1.18 11.58 4.50
C HIS A 246 -0.27 12.81 4.41
N ALA A 247 -0.83 14.01 4.49
CA ALA A 247 -0.05 15.24 4.53
C ALA A 247 0.63 15.49 5.89
N LEU A 248 0.21 14.81 6.97
CA LEU A 248 0.75 15.03 8.32
C LEU A 248 1.89 14.08 8.69
N TYR A 249 1.81 12.82 8.26
CA TYR A 249 2.70 11.74 8.71
C TYR A 249 3.21 10.89 7.54
N PRO A 250 4.45 10.36 7.62
CA PRO A 250 4.90 9.35 6.68
C PRO A 250 4.16 8.03 6.90
N PHE A 251 3.74 7.38 5.82
CA PHE A 251 3.09 6.07 5.83
C PHE A 251 4.09 4.97 5.48
N ILE A 252 4.00 3.84 6.17
CA ILE A 252 4.65 2.58 5.81
C ILE A 252 3.53 1.61 5.43
N CYS A 253 3.35 1.39 4.13
CA CYS A 253 2.26 0.56 3.61
C CYS A 253 2.73 -0.84 3.22
N ILE A 254 1.85 -1.81 3.43
CA ILE A 254 1.79 -3.10 2.75
C ILE A 254 0.34 -3.26 2.21
N TRP A 255 0.11 -4.15 1.27
CA TRP A 255 -1.25 -4.57 0.88
C TRP A 255 -1.73 -5.70 1.77
N ASP A 256 -3.02 -6.03 1.70
CA ASP A 256 -3.57 -7.37 1.94
C ASP A 256 -4.23 -7.88 0.64
N ASP A 257 -5.40 -8.51 0.70
CA ASP A 257 -6.08 -9.11 -0.45
C ASP A 257 -6.80 -8.08 -1.31
N HIS A 258 -7.55 -7.17 -0.70
CA HIS A 258 -8.45 -6.24 -1.41
C HIS A 258 -7.75 -5.19 -2.29
N GLU A 259 -6.43 -5.07 -2.20
CA GLU A 259 -5.64 -4.38 -3.22
C GLU A 259 -5.67 -5.09 -4.60
N PHE A 260 -6.05 -6.36 -4.65
CA PHE A 260 -6.25 -7.17 -5.85
C PHE A 260 -7.65 -7.80 -5.88
N ALA A 261 -7.92 -8.75 -5.00
CA ALA A 261 -9.18 -9.47 -4.94
C ALA A 261 -9.33 -10.11 -3.56
N ASN A 262 -10.54 -10.08 -3.01
CA ASN A 262 -10.88 -10.69 -1.72
C ASN A 262 -10.28 -12.10 -1.58
N ASP A 263 -9.72 -12.41 -0.41
CA ASP A 263 -9.12 -13.69 -0.03
C ASP A 263 -8.05 -14.26 -1.01
N CYS A 264 -7.53 -13.46 -1.94
CA CYS A 264 -6.66 -13.95 -3.00
C CYS A 264 -5.42 -14.74 -2.53
N TRP A 265 -4.93 -15.57 -3.43
CA TRP A 265 -3.58 -16.14 -3.36
C TRP A 265 -2.88 -15.97 -4.70
N GLN A 266 -1.66 -15.42 -4.66
CA GLN A 266 -0.87 -15.13 -5.84
C GLN A 266 -1.66 -14.27 -6.84
N ASP A 267 -1.95 -14.82 -8.02
CA ASP A 267 -2.70 -14.22 -9.11
C ASP A 267 -4.12 -14.80 -9.28
N HIS A 268 -4.67 -15.47 -8.26
CA HIS A 268 -6.02 -16.04 -8.25
C HIS A 268 -6.94 -15.20 -7.36
N SER A 269 -8.09 -14.79 -7.89
CA SER A 269 -9.19 -14.26 -7.07
C SER A 269 -10.00 -15.40 -6.46
N THR A 270 -10.86 -15.07 -5.49
CA THR A 270 -11.88 -16.01 -4.97
C THR A 270 -13.28 -15.40 -5.07
N ASP A 271 -13.48 -14.51 -6.04
CA ASP A 271 -14.70 -13.72 -6.24
C ASP A 271 -15.92 -14.62 -6.50
N PHE A 272 -15.71 -15.79 -7.12
CA PHE A 272 -16.76 -16.76 -7.42
C PHE A 272 -16.57 -18.08 -6.68
N ASN A 273 -15.73 -18.10 -5.65
CA ASN A 273 -15.38 -19.29 -4.89
C ASN A 273 -15.03 -20.49 -5.79
N GLU A 274 -14.31 -20.27 -6.90
CA GLU A 274 -13.97 -21.29 -7.91
C GLU A 274 -15.16 -22.09 -8.50
N ALA A 275 -16.42 -21.74 -8.18
CA ALA A 275 -17.60 -22.42 -8.69
C ALA A 275 -17.72 -22.30 -10.22
N GLN A 276 -17.04 -21.29 -10.78
CA GLN A 276 -16.95 -21.01 -12.21
C GLN A 276 -15.62 -21.49 -12.84
N GLY A 277 -14.76 -22.19 -12.08
CA GLY A 277 -13.45 -22.68 -12.51
C GLY A 277 -12.28 -21.93 -11.87
N ASP A 278 -11.08 -22.20 -12.37
CA ASP A 278 -9.83 -21.54 -11.96
C ASP A 278 -9.90 -20.03 -12.26
N GLU A 279 -9.88 -19.21 -11.20
CA GLU A 279 -9.97 -17.75 -11.26
C GLU A 279 -8.61 -17.06 -11.43
N LYS A 280 -7.59 -17.81 -11.90
CA LYS A 280 -6.28 -17.26 -12.23
C LYS A 280 -6.34 -16.12 -13.25
N ASN A 281 -5.84 -14.95 -12.87
CA ASN A 281 -5.78 -13.76 -13.71
C ASN A 281 -4.50 -12.94 -13.46
N PRO A 282 -3.37 -13.31 -14.10
CA PRO A 282 -2.10 -12.60 -13.95
C PRO A 282 -2.17 -11.16 -14.46
N GLU A 283 -2.95 -10.88 -15.50
CA GLU A 283 -3.12 -9.52 -16.04
C GLU A 283 -3.81 -8.59 -15.04
N ARG A 284 -4.87 -9.06 -14.36
CA ARG A 284 -5.56 -8.31 -13.30
C ARG A 284 -4.64 -8.11 -12.09
N ARG A 285 -3.86 -9.13 -11.69
CA ARG A 285 -2.88 -9.01 -10.59
C ARG A 285 -1.78 -8.00 -10.90
N HIS A 286 -1.30 -7.99 -12.14
CA HIS A 286 -0.30 -7.01 -12.61
C HIS A 286 -0.88 -5.59 -12.61
N ALA A 287 -2.12 -5.42 -13.08
CA ALA A 287 -2.83 -4.15 -13.04
C ALA A 287 -3.02 -3.61 -11.61
N ALA A 288 -3.42 -4.48 -10.67
CA ALA A 288 -3.50 -4.15 -9.24
C ALA A 288 -2.14 -3.72 -8.68
N SER A 289 -1.08 -4.47 -8.98
CA SER A 289 0.29 -4.21 -8.53
C SER A 289 0.82 -2.86 -9.05
N GLN A 290 0.54 -2.55 -10.32
CA GLN A 290 0.88 -1.25 -10.90
C GLN A 290 0.12 -0.11 -10.22
N ALA A 291 -1.19 -0.24 -10.02
CA ALA A 291 -1.99 0.77 -9.33
C ALA A 291 -1.51 0.99 -7.88
N TRP A 292 -1.19 -0.08 -7.15
CA TRP A 292 -0.60 0.03 -5.81
C TRP A 292 0.71 0.79 -5.84
N PHE A 293 1.62 0.45 -6.76
CA PHE A 293 2.87 1.16 -6.96
C PHE A 293 2.63 2.65 -7.26
N GLU A 294 1.66 2.99 -8.10
CA GLU A 294 1.37 4.37 -8.46
C GLU A 294 0.81 5.20 -7.30
N PHE A 295 0.03 4.60 -6.40
CA PHE A 295 -0.76 5.34 -5.39
C PHE A 295 -0.27 5.21 -3.94
N GLN A 296 0.76 4.40 -3.69
CA GLN A 296 1.36 4.24 -2.35
C GLN A 296 2.75 4.88 -2.23
N PRO A 297 3.06 5.59 -1.12
CA PRO A 297 4.35 6.23 -0.90
C PRO A 297 5.41 5.24 -0.36
N ALA A 298 5.53 4.05 -0.94
CA ALA A 298 6.52 3.04 -0.54
C ALA A 298 7.87 3.24 -1.27
N ASP A 299 8.98 2.75 -0.72
CA ASP A 299 10.30 2.71 -1.34
C ASP A 299 10.52 1.34 -1.98
N VAL A 300 9.78 1.12 -3.07
CA VAL A 300 9.81 -0.13 -3.86
C VAL A 300 9.86 0.19 -5.35
N THR A 301 10.28 -0.78 -6.15
CA THR A 301 10.34 -0.70 -7.62
C THR A 301 9.29 -1.61 -8.24
N PHE A 302 8.74 -1.20 -9.39
CA PHE A 302 7.82 -1.99 -10.20
C PHE A 302 8.42 -2.19 -11.60
N ASP A 303 8.46 -3.43 -12.06
CA ASP A 303 8.89 -3.82 -13.39
C ASP A 303 7.66 -4.15 -14.24
N ALA A 304 7.27 -3.18 -15.08
CA ALA A 304 6.13 -3.32 -16.00
C ALA A 304 6.33 -4.39 -17.09
N ALA A 305 7.55 -4.91 -17.27
CA ALA A 305 7.83 -5.98 -18.22
C ALA A 305 7.87 -7.37 -17.57
N ALA A 306 7.89 -7.45 -16.24
CA ALA A 306 7.83 -8.69 -15.50
C ALA A 306 6.38 -9.10 -15.22
N SER A 307 6.18 -10.37 -14.83
CA SER A 307 4.88 -10.91 -14.45
C SER A 307 4.82 -11.15 -12.94
N PRO A 308 3.63 -11.10 -12.32
CA PRO A 308 3.46 -11.48 -10.92
C PRO A 308 4.07 -12.85 -10.60
N PRO A 309 4.64 -13.04 -9.40
CA PRO A 309 4.86 -12.04 -8.34
C PRO A 309 6.23 -11.32 -8.45
N ASN A 310 6.85 -11.30 -9.63
CA ASN A 310 8.19 -10.71 -9.85
C ASN A 310 8.15 -9.27 -10.38
N ASP A 311 6.96 -8.78 -10.73
CA ASP A 311 6.69 -7.42 -11.16
C ASP A 311 6.84 -6.39 -10.04
N ILE A 312 6.58 -6.77 -8.79
CA ILE A 312 6.81 -5.93 -7.62
C ILE A 312 7.21 -6.76 -6.41
N LYS A 313 8.09 -6.20 -5.58
CA LYS A 313 8.44 -6.75 -4.28
C LYS A 313 8.19 -5.71 -3.20
N ILE A 314 7.24 -5.97 -2.31
CA ILE A 314 6.85 -5.01 -1.27
C ILE A 314 7.29 -5.39 0.14
N TYR A 315 7.70 -6.64 0.39
CA TYR A 315 8.26 -7.02 1.68
C TYR A 315 9.64 -6.38 1.89
N ARG A 316 9.86 -5.80 3.08
CA ARG A 316 11.05 -5.02 3.42
C ARG A 316 11.15 -4.79 4.92
N SER A 317 12.31 -4.36 5.41
CA SER A 317 12.48 -3.95 6.81
C SER A 317 12.83 -2.48 6.95
N LEU A 318 12.38 -1.88 8.05
CA LEU A 318 12.67 -0.49 8.42
C LEU A 318 13.15 -0.45 9.88
N ARG A 319 14.31 0.18 10.08
CA ARG A 319 14.94 0.33 11.40
C ARG A 319 14.62 1.70 11.96
N TYR A 320 14.20 1.73 13.23
CA TYR A 320 13.95 2.94 13.99
C TYR A 320 14.76 2.91 15.28
N GLY A 321 15.95 3.50 15.21
CA GLY A 321 16.82 3.64 16.37
C GLY A 321 17.27 2.30 16.93
N LYS A 322 17.63 2.29 18.22
CA LYS A 322 17.98 1.07 18.95
C LYS A 322 16.79 0.13 19.17
N HIS A 323 15.56 0.65 19.10
CA HIS A 323 14.43 -0.02 19.72
C HIS A 323 13.58 -0.82 18.77
N VAL A 324 13.29 -0.36 17.57
CA VAL A 324 12.29 -1.02 16.72
C VAL A 324 12.91 -1.40 15.38
N GLU A 325 12.78 -2.67 15.01
CA GLU A 325 12.93 -3.12 13.63
C GLU A 325 11.59 -3.68 13.16
N LEU A 326 11.03 -3.03 12.15
CA LEU A 326 9.78 -3.40 11.51
C LEU A 326 10.08 -4.36 10.36
N PHE A 327 9.51 -5.55 10.38
CA PHE A 327 9.56 -6.50 9.28
C PHE A 327 8.21 -6.50 8.59
N MET A 328 8.13 -5.85 7.43
CA MET A 328 6.95 -5.85 6.58
C MET A 328 6.98 -7.11 5.73
N THR A 329 6.00 -8.00 5.91
CA THR A 329 5.81 -9.16 5.03
C THR A 329 4.66 -8.92 4.09
N ASP A 330 4.80 -9.38 2.84
CA ASP A 330 3.72 -9.67 1.89
C ASP A 330 3.19 -11.09 2.15
N GLN A 331 1.92 -11.23 2.50
CA GLN A 331 1.28 -12.51 2.76
C GLN A 331 0.31 -12.96 1.66
N ARG A 332 0.29 -12.28 0.50
CA ARG A 332 -0.65 -12.55 -0.60
C ARG A 332 0.03 -13.00 -1.88
N SER A 333 1.19 -12.44 -2.24
CA SER A 333 1.84 -12.77 -3.53
C SER A 333 2.53 -14.13 -3.57
N TYR A 334 2.88 -14.68 -2.40
CA TYR A 334 3.70 -15.89 -2.30
C TYR A 334 3.02 -17.00 -1.51
N ARG A 335 1.79 -16.77 -1.04
CA ARG A 335 1.04 -17.78 -0.30
C ARG A 335 0.59 -18.89 -1.25
N SER A 336 0.52 -20.09 -0.72
CA SER A 336 -0.28 -21.14 -1.32
C SER A 336 -1.74 -20.76 -1.27
N ASP A 337 -2.52 -21.40 -2.13
CA ASP A 337 -3.95 -21.55 -1.93
C ASP A 337 -4.28 -21.99 -0.49
N HIS A 338 -5.49 -21.69 -0.06
CA HIS A 338 -6.01 -22.13 1.21
C HIS A 338 -5.91 -23.65 1.33
N VAL A 339 -5.57 -24.12 2.54
CA VAL A 339 -5.47 -25.57 2.84
C VAL A 339 -6.74 -26.32 2.43
N ILE A 340 -7.86 -25.60 2.45
CA ILE A 340 -9.12 -26.09 1.93
C ILE A 340 -9.63 -25.05 0.93
N PRO A 341 -9.60 -25.36 -0.37
CA PRO A 341 -9.95 -24.39 -1.43
C PRO A 341 -11.35 -23.83 -1.28
N GLU A 342 -11.51 -22.63 -1.79
CA GLU A 342 -12.80 -21.98 -1.98
C GLU A 342 -13.64 -22.81 -2.96
N GLY A 343 -14.95 -22.92 -2.74
CA GLY A 343 -15.82 -23.73 -3.63
C GLY A 343 -15.87 -25.23 -3.36
N ALA A 344 -15.00 -25.77 -2.50
CA ALA A 344 -15.10 -27.16 -2.08
C ALA A 344 -16.47 -27.44 -1.43
N ASP A 345 -17.19 -28.46 -1.91
CA ASP A 345 -18.40 -28.96 -1.24
C ASP A 345 -18.09 -29.35 0.21
N GLY A 346 -19.09 -29.34 1.10
CA GLY A 346 -18.93 -29.64 2.53
C GLY A 346 -18.37 -31.04 2.87
N ASP A 347 -18.24 -31.93 1.88
CA ASP A 347 -17.60 -33.25 2.01
C ASP A 347 -16.41 -33.45 1.05
N ALA A 348 -16.03 -32.43 0.27
CA ALA A 348 -14.91 -32.51 -0.67
C ALA A 348 -13.56 -32.42 0.06
N ARG A 349 -12.57 -33.17 -0.43
CA ARG A 349 -11.17 -33.08 -0.01
C ARG A 349 -10.42 -32.17 -1.00
N PRO A 350 -9.28 -31.57 -0.61
CA PRO A 350 -8.47 -30.79 -1.54
C PRO A 350 -8.16 -31.58 -2.82
N PRO A 351 -8.11 -30.94 -4.00
CA PRO A 351 -7.77 -31.60 -5.25
C PRO A 351 -6.48 -32.43 -5.14
N GLY A 352 -6.54 -33.68 -5.58
CA GLY A 352 -5.40 -34.62 -5.52
C GLY A 352 -5.17 -35.30 -4.16
N ALA A 353 -5.97 -34.98 -3.12
CA ALA A 353 -5.88 -35.65 -1.82
C ALA A 353 -6.27 -37.14 -1.89
N PRO A 354 -5.52 -38.06 -1.25
CA PRO A 354 -5.92 -39.46 -1.13
C PRO A 354 -7.20 -39.63 -0.30
N MET A 355 -7.89 -40.76 -0.50
CA MET A 355 -9.17 -41.11 0.18
C MET A 355 -9.08 -41.13 1.71
N THR A 356 -7.87 -41.18 2.26
CA THR A 356 -7.61 -41.31 3.69
C THR A 356 -7.46 -39.98 4.42
N ILE A 357 -7.48 -38.85 3.71
CA ILE A 357 -7.40 -37.52 4.33
C ILE A 357 -8.79 -37.09 4.81
N PRO A 358 -8.90 -36.38 5.94
CA PRO A 358 -10.18 -35.91 6.45
C PRO A 358 -10.97 -35.05 5.45
N THR A 359 -12.29 -35.13 5.49
CA THR A 359 -13.21 -34.28 4.70
C THR A 359 -13.29 -32.86 5.29
N TYR A 360 -13.86 -31.93 4.51
CA TYR A 360 -14.17 -30.55 4.93
C TYR A 360 -15.01 -30.49 6.23
N SER A 361 -16.02 -31.35 6.33
CA SER A 361 -16.86 -31.51 7.53
C SER A 361 -16.07 -32.04 8.73
N GLU A 362 -15.08 -32.92 8.53
CA GLU A 362 -14.27 -33.50 9.61
C GLU A 362 -13.28 -32.52 10.25
N VAL A 363 -12.83 -31.51 9.49
CA VAL A 363 -12.01 -30.40 10.03
C VAL A 363 -12.85 -29.30 10.69
N GLY A 364 -14.18 -29.43 10.66
CA GLY A 364 -15.10 -28.55 11.38
C GLY A 364 -15.56 -27.33 10.59
N LYS A 365 -15.29 -27.27 9.28
CA LYS A 365 -15.88 -26.25 8.43
C LYS A 365 -17.30 -26.67 8.03
N VAL A 366 -18.25 -25.73 8.14
CA VAL A 366 -19.68 -25.99 7.93
C VAL A 366 -20.26 -25.30 6.70
N PHE A 367 -19.58 -24.28 6.17
CA PHE A 367 -19.90 -23.60 4.93
C PHE A 367 -18.64 -22.95 4.34
N GLN A 368 -18.69 -22.62 3.05
CA GLN A 368 -17.63 -21.94 2.30
C GLN A 368 -17.29 -20.59 2.97
N ASN A 369 -16.01 -20.21 2.96
CA ASN A 369 -15.50 -18.93 3.48
C ASN A 369 -15.87 -18.62 4.95
N SER A 370 -16.19 -19.63 5.75
CA SER A 370 -16.50 -19.39 7.16
C SER A 370 -15.25 -18.89 7.90
N GLU A 371 -15.26 -17.61 8.31
CA GLU A 371 -14.27 -17.03 9.23
C GLU A 371 -14.29 -17.76 10.59
N VAL A 372 -15.49 -18.18 10.99
CA VAL A 372 -15.73 -19.09 12.11
C VAL A 372 -15.28 -20.49 11.67
N PHE A 373 -14.31 -21.09 12.37
CA PHE A 373 -13.67 -22.36 11.95
C PHE A 373 -12.65 -22.27 10.81
N THR A 374 -12.04 -21.10 10.60
CA THR A 374 -10.66 -21.01 10.08
C THR A 374 -9.67 -21.73 11.02
N ARG A 375 -8.36 -21.85 10.69
CA ARG A 375 -7.33 -22.56 11.52
C ARG A 375 -7.42 -22.25 13.03
N ASN A 376 -8.00 -21.11 13.39
CA ASN A 376 -8.29 -20.68 14.74
C ASN A 376 -9.33 -21.55 15.47
N PHE A 377 -10.40 -22.03 14.82
CA PHE A 377 -11.46 -22.82 15.47
C PHE A 377 -11.65 -24.26 14.90
N VAL A 378 -10.69 -24.81 14.15
CA VAL A 378 -10.75 -26.20 13.62
C VAL A 378 -10.30 -27.29 14.61
N ARG A 379 -10.69 -28.54 14.32
CA ARG A 379 -10.09 -29.72 14.95
C ARG A 379 -8.65 -29.92 14.46
N LYS A 380 -7.68 -29.47 15.26
CA LYS A 380 -6.24 -29.51 14.92
C LYS A 380 -5.75 -30.85 14.35
N PRO A 381 -6.02 -32.03 14.96
CA PRO A 381 -5.49 -33.29 14.41
C PRO A 381 -5.97 -33.61 12.98
N ALA A 382 -7.20 -33.23 12.63
CA ALA A 382 -7.71 -33.45 11.28
C ALA A 382 -7.13 -32.41 10.31
N PHE A 383 -7.08 -31.14 10.73
CA PHE A 383 -6.50 -30.06 9.94
C PHE A 383 -5.02 -30.29 9.66
N ASP A 384 -4.23 -30.71 10.66
CA ASP A 384 -2.80 -30.96 10.55
C ASP A 384 -2.51 -32.08 9.53
N VAL A 385 -3.37 -33.09 9.40
CA VAL A 385 -3.23 -34.14 8.35
C VAL A 385 -3.42 -33.56 6.94
N ILE A 386 -4.34 -32.62 6.77
CA ILE A 386 -4.51 -31.91 5.49
C ILE A 386 -3.33 -30.97 5.25
N GLU A 387 -2.93 -30.19 6.27
CA GLU A 387 -1.79 -29.26 6.22
C GLU A 387 -0.49 -30.01 5.87
N ASP A 388 -0.26 -31.20 6.41
CA ASP A 388 0.91 -32.05 6.11
C ASP A 388 0.91 -32.59 4.67
N PHE A 389 -0.28 -32.79 4.09
CA PHE A 389 -0.44 -33.20 2.70
C PHE A 389 -0.21 -32.04 1.73
N VAL A 390 -0.88 -30.90 1.96
CA VAL A 390 -0.80 -29.72 1.09
C VAL A 390 0.55 -29.01 1.23
N ARG A 391 1.08 -28.97 2.46
CA ARG A 391 2.30 -28.25 2.85
C ARG A 391 2.27 -26.78 2.42
N PRO A 392 1.23 -26.04 2.85
CA PRO A 392 1.03 -24.65 2.42
C PRO A 392 2.18 -23.76 2.92
N THR A 393 2.34 -22.63 2.25
CA THR A 393 3.19 -21.53 2.72
C THR A 393 2.42 -20.22 2.69
N MET A 394 2.75 -19.27 3.57
CA MET A 394 2.23 -17.90 3.51
C MET A 394 3.21 -16.94 2.84
N LEU A 395 4.52 -17.19 2.97
CA LEU A 395 5.58 -16.28 2.54
C LEU A 395 6.38 -16.83 1.34
N GLY A 396 6.08 -18.03 0.86
CA GLY A 396 7.00 -18.74 -0.02
C GLY A 396 8.36 -19.04 0.66
N THR A 397 9.31 -19.56 -0.12
CA THR A 397 10.63 -19.96 0.40
C THR A 397 11.57 -18.77 0.62
N GLU A 398 11.63 -17.85 -0.34
CA GLU A 398 12.60 -16.76 -0.34
C GLU A 398 12.33 -15.76 0.78
N GLN A 399 11.10 -15.24 0.87
CA GLN A 399 10.74 -14.26 1.89
C GLN A 399 10.77 -14.87 3.30
N LYS A 400 10.39 -16.14 3.47
CA LYS A 400 10.56 -16.84 4.76
C LYS A 400 12.03 -16.90 5.17
N GLY A 401 12.92 -17.21 4.24
CA GLY A 401 14.36 -17.20 4.46
C GLY A 401 14.88 -15.80 4.81
N TRP A 402 14.45 -14.79 4.05
CA TRP A 402 14.75 -13.38 4.33
C TRP A 402 14.30 -12.97 5.74
N LEU A 403 13.04 -13.22 6.10
CA LEU A 403 12.46 -12.84 7.39
C LEU A 403 13.23 -13.50 8.55
N THR A 404 13.50 -14.80 8.42
CA THR A 404 14.25 -15.55 9.44
C THR A 404 15.65 -14.97 9.63
N ASN A 405 16.35 -14.67 8.53
CA ASN A 405 17.67 -14.07 8.58
C ASN A 405 17.64 -12.65 9.15
N ALA A 406 16.66 -11.84 8.77
CA ALA A 406 16.49 -10.47 9.22
C ALA A 406 16.19 -10.40 10.73
N ILE A 407 15.27 -11.25 11.22
CA ILE A 407 14.96 -11.36 12.65
C ILE A 407 16.20 -11.79 13.46
N ASN A 408 16.93 -12.81 12.98
CA ASN A 408 18.13 -13.30 13.65
C ASN A 408 19.29 -12.29 13.64
N GLY A 409 19.38 -11.49 12.57
CA GLY A 409 20.39 -10.43 12.43
C GLY A 409 20.04 -9.15 13.20
N SER A 410 18.79 -8.97 13.60
CA SER A 410 18.33 -7.73 14.22
C SER A 410 18.81 -7.55 15.66
N THR A 411 19.53 -6.45 15.87
CA THR A 411 19.95 -5.98 17.19
C THR A 411 18.89 -5.14 17.91
N ALA A 412 17.71 -4.95 17.32
CA ALA A 412 16.68 -4.10 17.91
C ALA A 412 16.16 -4.71 19.20
N THR A 413 15.79 -3.83 20.14
CA THR A 413 15.10 -4.24 21.37
C THR A 413 13.80 -4.99 21.04
N TRP A 414 13.02 -4.46 20.10
CA TRP A 414 11.75 -4.97 19.62
C TRP A 414 11.86 -5.34 18.14
N LYS A 415 11.44 -6.56 17.84
CA LYS A 415 11.32 -7.11 16.49
C LYS A 415 9.83 -7.18 16.20
N VAL A 416 9.34 -6.25 15.38
CA VAL A 416 7.91 -6.09 15.12
C VAL A 416 7.60 -6.69 13.76
N TRP A 417 6.80 -7.75 13.75
CA TRP A 417 6.30 -8.34 12.52
C TRP A 417 5.02 -7.62 12.10
N ALA A 418 5.14 -6.76 11.09
CA ALA A 418 4.02 -6.08 10.48
C ALA A 418 3.47 -6.96 9.35
N ASN A 419 2.26 -7.46 9.54
CA ASN A 419 1.61 -8.41 8.65
C ASN A 419 0.10 -8.23 8.65
N GLU A 420 -0.49 -8.76 7.60
CA GLU A 420 -1.86 -8.58 7.18
C GLU A 420 -2.82 -9.55 7.89
N THR A 421 -2.38 -10.80 8.06
CA THR A 421 -3.25 -11.85 8.59
C THR A 421 -3.12 -12.08 10.08
N GLN A 422 -4.14 -12.69 10.65
CA GLN A 422 -4.16 -13.04 12.07
C GLN A 422 -3.23 -14.22 12.39
N LEU A 423 -2.29 -13.99 13.31
CA LEU A 423 -1.36 -15.03 13.81
C LEU A 423 -1.85 -15.73 15.07
N ALA A 424 -2.70 -15.08 15.88
CA ALA A 424 -3.12 -15.59 17.17
C ALA A 424 -4.26 -16.61 17.03
N GLN A 425 -4.10 -17.77 17.66
CA GLN A 425 -5.17 -18.75 17.78
C GLN A 425 -6.33 -18.16 18.60
N MET A 426 -7.53 -18.16 18.03
CA MET A 426 -8.75 -17.84 18.76
C MET A 426 -9.35 -19.10 19.34
N MET A 427 -9.64 -19.14 20.64
CA MET A 427 -10.37 -20.25 21.27
C MET A 427 -11.71 -19.74 21.76
N LEU A 428 -12.80 -20.39 21.33
CA LEU A 428 -14.11 -20.23 21.95
C LEU A 428 -14.17 -21.18 23.14
N ASP A 429 -14.16 -20.63 24.35
CA ASP A 429 -14.45 -21.42 25.55
C ASP A 429 -15.96 -21.64 25.63
N LEU A 430 -16.40 -22.84 25.28
CA LEU A 430 -17.80 -23.27 25.34
C LEU A 430 -18.17 -23.91 26.68
N THR A 431 -17.32 -23.76 27.71
CA THR A 431 -17.55 -24.35 29.04
C THR A 431 -18.30 -23.43 30.01
N SER A 432 -18.67 -22.23 29.58
CA SER A 432 -19.44 -21.25 30.38
C SER A 432 -20.95 -21.36 30.21
#